data_AF-I3LVV3-F1
#
_entry.id   AF-I3LVV3-F1
#
_cell.length_a   1.000
_cell.length_b   1.000
_cell.length_c   1.000
_cell.angle_alpha   90.00
_cell.angle_beta   90.00
_cell.angle_gamma   90.00
#
_symmetry.space_group_name_H-M   'P 1'
#
loop_
_entity.id
_entity.type
_entity.pdbx_description
1 polymer ?
#
loop_
_entity_poly.entity_id
_entity_poly.type
_entity_poly.pdbx_seq_one_letter_code
_entity_poly.pdbx_strand_id
1 'polypeptide(L)'
;MGTARWFALGSLLALAGLLEGRLVGEEEAGFGECDKFFFAETPPAGLAADSHVKICQRFQGSERFATLYNTRDRIPVFSAFRSARPAPGSAEQRWLVEPQIDDPHSSLEEVMNEAEAITSVNNLGSKQALNTDYLDSVYQRGQLYPFTLSSDLQMATFTLTNSVPMTQSFQERWYMNLNSLVDQALVPHCGNGEDLYIITGAVPSGSKVKDKVTIPEFVWLAACCAAPGGGWAMGFVKHTGDSDIIEDVMVKDLEKLLPFNPQLFQNNCGGTEQDTEKMKKILEMVNQVQDEERMVQSQESSSPLPSTKSKRSALLPPETPEGSRSFLGKLIGFIATPIIMFFQLIYYLVVEILKNTVYFLWCVTKQVVDGIESCLYSLGSAIISYFLAIGEELVSIPWKVLKVLVKVVRAILRILCCLLKTVCRVLSIPLRVLVDVATFPVYTVGALPVVCKDIAMGIGGTIALLFETAFGTMGGLFQVVFSVFKRIGYKVTFDNSGEL
;
A
#
# COMPACT_ATOMS: atom_id res chain seq x y z
N MET A 1 -36.91 28.40 -49.91
CA MET A 1 -37.37 28.36 -48.50
C MET A 1 -37.39 26.87 -48.13
N GLY A 2 -36.32 26.26 -47.60
CA GLY A 2 -35.69 26.52 -46.30
C GLY A 2 -36.62 25.95 -45.22
N THR A 3 -36.33 24.94 -44.41
CA THR A 3 -35.09 24.50 -43.75
C THR A 3 -35.33 23.07 -43.21
N ALA A 4 -34.62 22.05 -43.71
CA ALA A 4 -34.66 20.69 -43.15
C ALA A 4 -33.38 19.91 -43.52
N ARG A 5 -32.24 20.50 -43.17
CA ARG A 5 -30.90 19.94 -43.19
C ARG A 5 -30.12 20.97 -42.39
N TRP A 6 -29.36 20.55 -41.38
CA TRP A 6 -28.48 21.34 -40.48
C TRP A 6 -28.59 20.93 -38.98
N PHE A 7 -28.94 19.68 -38.67
CA PHE A 7 -28.71 19.12 -37.32
C PHE A 7 -28.17 17.68 -37.33
N ALA A 8 -27.36 17.33 -38.33
CA ALA A 8 -26.70 16.02 -38.39
C ALA A 8 -25.21 16.11 -38.78
N LEU A 9 -24.55 17.22 -38.43
CA LEU A 9 -23.09 17.37 -38.56
C LEU A 9 -22.42 17.88 -37.27
N GLY A 10 -23.16 17.93 -36.16
CA GLY A 10 -22.63 18.34 -34.85
C GLY A 10 -22.27 17.20 -33.90
N SER A 11 -22.60 15.94 -34.23
CA SER A 11 -22.37 14.77 -33.35
C SER A 11 -21.41 13.73 -33.92
N LEU A 12 -20.66 14.07 -34.98
CA LEU A 12 -19.61 13.21 -35.55
C LEU A 12 -18.19 13.80 -35.41
N LEU A 13 -18.06 14.93 -34.72
CA LEU A 13 -16.78 15.55 -34.35
C LEU A 13 -16.51 15.52 -32.83
N ALA A 14 -17.40 14.90 -32.04
CA ALA A 14 -17.22 14.70 -30.59
C ALA A 14 -16.87 13.24 -30.22
N LEU A 15 -16.57 12.40 -31.21
CA LEU A 15 -16.19 10.98 -31.02
C LEU A 15 -14.87 10.63 -31.73
N ALA A 16 -14.08 11.65 -32.09
CA ALA A 16 -12.70 11.51 -32.56
C ALA A 16 -11.69 11.98 -31.51
N GLY A 17 -12.08 11.98 -30.22
CA GLY A 17 -11.22 12.31 -29.07
C GLY A 17 -11.01 11.14 -28.11
N LEU A 18 -11.35 9.91 -28.53
CA LEU A 18 -11.02 8.68 -27.81
C LEU A 18 -10.11 7.89 -28.73
N LEU A 19 -8.82 8.15 -28.69
CA LEU A 19 -7.72 7.34 -29.20
C LEU A 19 -6.44 8.17 -29.01
N GLU A 20 -6.08 8.46 -27.75
CA GLU A 20 -4.75 8.99 -27.45
C GLU A 20 -4.13 8.23 -26.26
N GLY A 21 -3.00 7.56 -26.48
CA GLY A 21 -2.20 6.97 -25.41
C GLY A 21 -1.18 7.99 -24.92
N ARG A 22 -1.16 8.31 -23.62
CA ARG A 22 -0.65 9.63 -23.24
C ARG A 22 0.38 9.56 -22.13
N LEU A 23 1.52 10.22 -22.38
CA LEU A 23 2.31 10.82 -21.32
C LEU A 23 1.41 11.86 -20.66
N VAL A 24 0.94 11.56 -19.45
CA VAL A 24 -0.02 12.43 -18.77
C VAL A 24 0.67 13.77 -18.54
N GLY A 25 0.05 14.82 -19.08
CA GLY A 25 0.66 16.15 -19.10
C GLY A 25 1.00 16.60 -17.68
N GLU A 26 2.07 17.36 -17.52
CA GLU A 26 2.52 17.80 -16.19
C GLU A 26 1.43 18.59 -15.45
N GLU A 27 0.62 19.36 -16.20
CA GLU A 27 -0.52 20.14 -15.69
C GLU A 27 -1.79 19.32 -15.43
N GLU A 28 -1.85 18.08 -15.92
CA GLU A 28 -3.03 17.22 -15.77
C GLU A 28 -3.00 16.55 -14.38
N ALA A 29 -4.11 16.68 -13.66
CA ALA A 29 -4.29 16.00 -12.39
C ALA A 29 -4.40 14.49 -12.63
N GLY A 30 -3.84 13.68 -11.74
CA GLY A 30 -3.96 12.23 -11.85
C GLY A 30 -3.03 11.59 -12.88
N PHE A 31 -3.43 10.41 -13.34
CA PHE A 31 -2.87 9.57 -14.40
C PHE A 31 -3.88 9.41 -15.56
N GLY A 32 -4.84 10.32 -15.70
CA GLY A 32 -5.86 10.28 -16.75
C GLY A 32 -6.76 9.05 -16.62
N GLU A 33 -6.93 8.30 -17.70
CA GLU A 33 -7.78 7.09 -17.73
C GLU A 33 -7.27 5.96 -16.83
N CYS A 34 -6.00 6.03 -16.43
CA CYS A 34 -5.38 5.10 -15.49
C CYS A 34 -5.69 5.43 -14.03
N ASP A 35 -6.41 6.52 -13.72
CA ASP A 35 -6.81 6.83 -12.34
C ASP A 35 -7.62 5.70 -11.68
N LYS A 36 -8.35 4.91 -12.49
CA LYS A 36 -9.08 3.71 -12.05
C LYS A 36 -8.24 2.64 -11.35
N PHE A 37 -6.92 2.68 -11.48
CA PHE A 37 -6.00 1.74 -10.81
C PHE A 37 -5.62 2.19 -9.40
N PHE A 38 -6.00 3.39 -8.99
CA PHE A 38 -5.78 3.91 -7.66
C PHE A 38 -7.04 3.84 -6.81
N PHE A 39 -6.83 3.70 -5.50
CA PHE A 39 -7.93 3.76 -4.55
C PHE A 39 -8.64 5.12 -4.65
N ALA A 40 -9.96 5.09 -4.77
CA ALA A 40 -10.80 6.28 -4.95
C ALA A 40 -10.33 7.18 -6.11
N GLU A 41 -9.74 6.60 -7.16
CA GLU A 41 -9.21 7.32 -8.33
C GLU A 41 -8.23 8.43 -7.96
N THR A 42 -7.53 8.25 -6.83
CA THR A 42 -6.63 9.26 -6.26
C THR A 42 -5.22 8.69 -6.16
N PRO A 43 -4.25 9.17 -6.98
CA PRO A 43 -2.88 8.68 -6.92
C PRO A 43 -2.14 9.17 -5.67
N PRO A 44 -0.96 8.57 -5.36
CA PRO A 44 -0.13 9.02 -4.26
C PRO A 44 0.24 10.51 -4.36
N ALA A 45 0.12 11.24 -3.25
CA ALA A 45 0.51 12.64 -3.17
C ALA A 45 1.96 12.81 -2.70
N GLY A 46 2.58 13.95 -3.02
CA GLY A 46 3.93 14.30 -2.55
C GLY A 46 5.09 13.79 -3.42
N LEU A 47 4.82 13.22 -4.60
CA LEU A 47 5.84 12.67 -5.51
C LEU A 47 6.11 13.53 -6.75
N ALA A 48 5.72 14.81 -6.74
CA ALA A 48 5.99 15.72 -7.86
C ALA A 48 7.49 16.09 -7.89
N ALA A 49 8.15 15.86 -9.03
CA ALA A 49 9.52 16.26 -9.30
C ALA A 49 9.74 16.38 -10.82
N ASP A 50 10.63 17.28 -11.25
CA ASP A 50 10.91 17.55 -12.67
C ASP A 50 11.36 16.30 -13.46
N SER A 51 11.98 15.33 -12.79
CA SER A 51 12.42 14.08 -13.41
C SER A 51 11.35 13.00 -13.45
N HIS A 52 10.21 13.21 -12.77
CA HIS A 52 9.12 12.24 -12.70
C HIS A 52 8.11 12.48 -13.81
N VAL A 53 7.81 11.41 -14.55
CA VAL A 53 6.80 11.42 -15.61
C VAL A 53 5.69 10.44 -15.26
N LYS A 54 4.45 10.85 -15.49
CA LYS A 54 3.25 10.06 -15.24
C LYS A 54 2.87 9.30 -16.51
N ILE A 55 2.78 7.98 -16.43
CA ILE A 55 2.50 7.13 -17.57
C ILE A 55 1.22 6.34 -17.30
N CYS A 56 0.23 6.52 -18.17
CA CYS A 56 -0.88 5.59 -18.26
C CYS A 56 -0.48 4.45 -19.21
N GLN A 57 -0.18 3.28 -18.66
CA GLN A 57 0.36 2.15 -19.43
C GLN A 57 -0.78 1.54 -20.26
N ARG A 58 -0.70 1.72 -21.58
CA ARG A 58 -1.72 1.30 -22.54
C ARG A 58 -1.14 0.29 -23.52
N PHE A 59 -1.97 -0.67 -23.91
CA PHE A 59 -1.65 -1.62 -24.97
C PHE A 59 -2.91 -2.01 -25.72
N GLN A 60 -2.90 -1.86 -27.04
CA GLN A 60 -4.03 -2.12 -27.94
C GLN A 60 -5.26 -1.29 -27.55
N GLY A 61 -5.06 0.00 -27.31
CA GLY A 61 -6.12 0.95 -26.97
C GLY A 61 -6.64 0.87 -25.54
N SER A 62 -6.24 -0.13 -24.76
CA SER A 62 -6.76 -0.37 -23.40
C SER A 62 -5.73 -0.04 -22.32
N GLU A 63 -6.17 0.63 -21.27
CA GLU A 63 -5.35 0.92 -20.09
C GLU A 63 -5.14 -0.33 -19.24
N ARG A 64 -3.92 -0.56 -18.80
CA ARG A 64 -3.51 -1.80 -18.12
C ARG A 64 -3.08 -1.58 -16.68
N PHE A 65 -2.30 -0.53 -16.43
CA PHE A 65 -1.85 -0.09 -15.11
C PHE A 65 -1.31 1.34 -15.19
N ALA A 66 -0.97 1.95 -14.04
CA ALA A 66 -0.34 3.26 -14.00
C ALA A 66 1.11 3.14 -13.54
N THR A 67 2.00 3.99 -14.04
CA THR A 67 3.40 4.02 -13.61
C THR A 67 3.89 5.46 -13.46
N LEU A 68 4.44 5.79 -12.29
CA LEU A 68 5.25 7.00 -12.13
C LEU A 68 6.71 6.63 -12.38
N TYR A 69 7.32 7.25 -13.38
CA TYR A 69 8.66 6.89 -13.84
C TYR A 69 9.67 8.00 -13.61
N ASN A 70 10.85 7.69 -13.10
CA ASN A 70 11.93 8.65 -12.91
C ASN A 70 12.90 8.56 -14.09
N THR A 71 12.88 9.59 -14.95
CA THR A 71 13.73 9.68 -16.16
C THR A 71 15.22 9.84 -15.85
N ARG A 72 15.58 10.33 -14.66
CA ARG A 72 16.97 10.51 -14.23
C ARG A 72 17.60 9.20 -13.77
N ASP A 73 16.82 8.41 -13.05
CA ASP A 73 17.24 7.10 -12.55
C ASP A 73 16.90 5.96 -13.51
N ARG A 74 16.07 6.24 -14.52
CA ARG A 74 15.57 5.33 -15.55
C ARG A 74 14.90 4.08 -14.96
N ILE A 75 14.20 4.27 -13.86
CA ILE A 75 13.42 3.25 -13.17
C ILE A 75 12.06 3.81 -12.74
N PRO A 76 11.02 2.96 -12.62
CA PRO A 76 9.79 3.34 -11.96
C PRO A 76 10.03 3.77 -10.51
N VAL A 77 9.39 4.88 -10.12
CA VAL A 77 9.16 5.22 -8.71
C VAL A 77 8.14 4.23 -8.15
N PHE A 78 7.04 4.02 -8.88
CA PHE A 78 6.06 2.99 -8.60
C PHE A 78 5.26 2.59 -9.84
N SER A 79 4.65 1.40 -9.79
CA SER A 79 3.57 0.91 -10.64
C SER A 79 2.33 0.61 -9.79
N ALA A 80 1.15 1.07 -10.21
CA ALA A 80 -0.11 0.90 -9.52
C ALA A 80 -1.10 0.11 -10.38
N PHE A 81 -1.70 -0.92 -9.80
CA PHE A 81 -2.59 -1.85 -10.46
C PHE A 81 -3.63 -2.40 -9.48
N ARG A 82 -4.67 -3.04 -10.02
CA ARG A 82 -5.67 -3.75 -9.22
C ARG A 82 -5.39 -5.24 -9.25
N SER A 83 -5.71 -5.92 -8.17
CA SER A 83 -5.67 -7.39 -8.18
C SER A 83 -6.64 -7.91 -9.23
N ALA A 84 -6.16 -8.79 -10.08
CA ALA A 84 -6.95 -9.47 -11.08
C ALA A 84 -6.85 -10.98 -10.88
N ARG A 85 -7.78 -11.75 -11.44
CA ARG A 85 -7.60 -13.21 -11.52
C ARG A 85 -6.59 -13.49 -12.62
N PRO A 86 -5.44 -14.11 -12.32
CA PRO A 86 -4.43 -14.40 -13.33
C PRO A 86 -5.04 -15.23 -14.47
N ALA A 87 -4.76 -14.85 -15.72
CA ALA A 87 -5.18 -15.64 -16.85
C ALA A 87 -4.19 -16.80 -17.06
N PRO A 88 -4.64 -18.05 -17.22
CA PRO A 88 -3.73 -19.16 -17.53
C PRO A 88 -3.12 -18.94 -18.92
N GLY A 89 -1.81 -18.74 -18.98
CA GLY A 89 -1.07 -18.59 -20.23
C GLY A 89 0.41 -18.33 -20.03
N SER A 90 1.22 -18.68 -21.03
CA SER A 90 2.61 -18.24 -21.15
C SER A 90 2.68 -17.13 -22.19
N ALA A 91 3.16 -15.95 -21.79
CA ALA A 91 3.44 -14.86 -22.72
C ALA A 91 4.91 -14.95 -23.20
N GLU A 92 5.14 -14.64 -24.47
CA GLU A 92 6.50 -14.48 -24.98
C GLU A 92 7.10 -13.20 -24.40
N GLN A 93 8.30 -13.27 -23.79
CA GLN A 93 8.92 -12.11 -23.16
C GLN A 93 9.48 -11.15 -24.22
N ARG A 94 8.66 -10.19 -24.65
CA ARG A 94 9.10 -9.09 -25.52
C ARG A 94 9.13 -7.79 -24.73
N TRP A 95 10.33 -7.25 -24.54
CA TRP A 95 10.51 -5.99 -23.81
C TRP A 95 10.08 -4.80 -24.66
N LEU A 96 9.21 -3.98 -24.08
CA LEU A 96 8.59 -2.83 -24.73
C LEU A 96 9.14 -1.52 -24.14
N VAL A 97 9.14 -0.47 -24.96
CA VAL A 97 9.52 0.90 -24.60
C VAL A 97 8.35 1.85 -24.77
N GLU A 98 8.41 3.00 -24.11
CA GLU A 98 7.42 4.08 -24.17
C GLU A 98 7.99 5.25 -25.01
N PRO A 99 7.68 5.34 -26.31
CA PRO A 99 8.26 6.31 -27.24
C PRO A 99 8.16 7.77 -26.79
N GLN A 100 7.02 8.13 -26.23
CA GLN A 100 6.64 9.46 -25.77
C GLN A 100 7.53 10.00 -24.64
N ILE A 101 8.29 9.14 -23.95
CA ILE A 101 9.23 9.56 -22.91
C ILE A 101 10.48 10.21 -23.53
N ASP A 102 11.03 9.58 -24.56
CA ASP A 102 12.26 10.03 -25.23
C ASP A 102 11.97 11.09 -26.30
N ASP A 103 10.83 10.97 -26.98
CA ASP A 103 10.40 11.89 -28.04
C ASP A 103 9.00 12.48 -27.73
N PRO A 104 8.93 13.59 -26.97
CA PRO A 104 7.67 14.24 -26.64
C PRO A 104 6.89 14.80 -27.84
N HIS A 105 7.52 14.88 -29.02
CA HIS A 105 6.89 15.35 -30.25
C HIS A 105 6.39 14.20 -31.15
N SER A 106 6.62 12.96 -30.73
CA SER A 106 6.14 11.78 -31.43
C SER A 106 4.61 11.67 -31.32
N SER A 107 3.97 11.21 -32.39
CA SER A 107 2.56 10.78 -32.37
C SER A 107 2.38 9.35 -31.86
N LEU A 108 3.47 8.71 -31.40
CA LEU A 108 3.46 7.37 -30.84
C LEU A 108 3.19 7.46 -29.35
N GLU A 109 2.13 6.77 -28.97
CA GLU A 109 1.37 7.06 -27.76
C GLU A 109 1.12 5.80 -26.91
N GLU A 110 1.45 4.64 -27.48
CA GLU A 110 1.43 3.36 -26.80
C GLU A 110 2.82 2.73 -26.80
N VAL A 111 2.98 1.75 -25.91
CA VAL A 111 4.19 0.94 -25.83
C VAL A 111 4.46 0.24 -27.18
N MET A 112 5.74 0.13 -27.54
CA MET A 112 6.14 -0.54 -28.77
C MET A 112 7.41 -1.36 -28.58
N ASN A 113 7.71 -2.23 -29.55
CA ASN A 113 8.96 -2.99 -29.53
C ASN A 113 10.17 -2.06 -29.67
N GLU A 114 11.21 -2.27 -28.88
CA GLU A 114 12.45 -1.49 -28.96
C GLU A 114 13.06 -1.50 -30.36
N ALA A 115 13.03 -2.64 -31.05
CA ALA A 115 13.55 -2.78 -32.42
C ALA A 115 12.85 -1.84 -33.42
N GLU A 116 11.54 -1.61 -33.25
CA GLU A 116 10.76 -0.70 -34.09
C GLU A 116 11.02 0.77 -33.67
N ALA A 117 11.13 1.01 -32.37
CA ALA A 117 11.42 2.32 -31.81
C ALA A 117 12.76 2.90 -32.29
N ILE A 118 13.78 2.06 -32.51
CA ILE A 118 15.11 2.50 -32.99
C ILE A 118 15.03 3.31 -34.29
N THR A 119 14.07 3.00 -35.15
CA THR A 119 13.94 3.64 -36.47
C THR A 119 12.94 4.80 -36.49
N SER A 120 12.07 4.89 -35.48
CA SER A 120 10.90 5.78 -35.48
C SER A 120 10.90 6.81 -34.35
N VAL A 121 11.70 6.61 -33.30
CA VAL A 121 11.76 7.47 -32.11
C VAL A 121 13.07 8.24 -32.09
N ASN A 122 13.00 9.56 -31.98
CA ASN A 122 14.19 10.37 -31.82
C ASN A 122 14.74 10.26 -30.39
N ASN A 123 16.06 10.22 -30.24
CA ASN A 123 16.74 10.18 -28.93
C ASN A 123 16.33 9.00 -28.03
N LEU A 124 15.98 7.85 -28.64
CA LEU A 124 15.63 6.63 -27.92
C LEU A 124 16.69 6.27 -26.85
N GLY A 125 16.24 6.02 -25.62
CA GLY A 125 17.07 5.70 -24.47
C GLY A 125 17.76 6.91 -23.83
N SER A 126 17.32 8.14 -24.14
CA SER A 126 17.85 9.35 -23.50
C SER A 126 17.28 9.55 -22.08
N LYS A 127 16.00 9.21 -21.89
CA LYS A 127 15.23 9.38 -20.67
C LYS A 127 14.64 8.08 -20.12
N GLN A 128 14.63 7.00 -20.90
CA GLN A 128 14.26 5.66 -20.42
C GLN A 128 15.39 4.64 -20.53
N ALA A 129 15.23 3.51 -19.85
CA ALA A 129 16.12 2.36 -19.99
C ALA A 129 15.85 1.61 -21.31
N LEU A 130 16.89 1.02 -21.90
CA LEU A 130 16.78 0.12 -23.05
C LEU A 130 17.21 -1.30 -22.70
N ASN A 131 16.78 -2.27 -23.49
CA ASN A 131 17.14 -3.68 -23.35
C ASN A 131 18.66 -3.87 -23.41
N THR A 132 19.35 -3.07 -24.24
CA THR A 132 20.82 -3.08 -24.36
C THR A 132 21.55 -2.62 -23.09
N ASP A 133 20.89 -1.84 -22.23
CA ASP A 133 21.50 -1.33 -20.99
C ASP A 133 21.74 -2.46 -19.98
N TYR A 134 20.99 -3.57 -20.09
CA TYR A 134 21.10 -4.75 -19.23
C TYR A 134 22.00 -5.87 -19.80
N LEU A 135 22.31 -5.84 -21.10
CA LEU A 135 23.15 -6.86 -21.74
C LEU A 135 24.52 -6.95 -21.08
N ASP A 136 25.09 -8.16 -21.00
CA ASP A 136 26.41 -8.40 -20.39
C ASP A 136 26.55 -7.93 -18.93
N SER A 137 25.42 -7.76 -18.23
CA SER A 137 25.39 -7.44 -16.79
C SER A 137 24.84 -8.63 -16.00
N VAL A 138 25.11 -8.64 -14.68
CA VAL A 138 24.50 -9.62 -13.75
C VAL A 138 23.05 -9.29 -13.40
N TYR A 139 22.54 -8.16 -13.89
CA TYR A 139 21.21 -7.66 -13.60
C TYR A 139 20.25 -8.00 -14.75
N GLN A 140 19.07 -8.46 -14.36
CA GLN A 140 17.92 -8.65 -15.21
C GLN A 140 16.92 -7.50 -15.03
N ARG A 141 15.95 -7.44 -15.94
CA ARG A 141 14.82 -6.51 -15.91
C ARG A 141 13.74 -7.11 -15.00
N GLY A 142 13.77 -6.74 -13.72
CA GLY A 142 12.82 -7.19 -12.72
C GLY A 142 11.57 -6.31 -12.71
N GLN A 143 10.40 -6.91 -12.94
CA GLN A 143 9.12 -6.22 -13.01
C GLN A 143 8.63 -5.83 -11.59
N LEU A 144 8.17 -4.60 -11.42
CA LEU A 144 7.47 -4.19 -10.21
C LEU A 144 6.03 -4.68 -10.19
N TYR A 145 5.36 -4.67 -11.35
CA TYR A 145 4.11 -5.40 -11.57
C TYR A 145 4.40 -6.65 -12.41
N PRO A 146 4.58 -7.84 -11.78
CA PRO A 146 4.90 -9.08 -12.49
C PRO A 146 3.76 -9.53 -13.40
N PHE A 147 4.10 -10.13 -14.54
CA PHE A 147 3.11 -10.67 -15.46
C PHE A 147 2.21 -11.74 -14.82
N THR A 148 2.71 -12.48 -13.83
CA THR A 148 1.97 -13.54 -13.12
C THR A 148 0.78 -13.01 -12.32
N LEU A 149 0.84 -11.75 -11.88
CA LEU A 149 -0.24 -11.06 -11.20
C LEU A 149 -1.20 -10.34 -12.17
N SER A 150 -0.90 -10.39 -13.46
CA SER A 150 -1.72 -9.76 -14.49
C SER A 150 -2.73 -10.75 -15.07
N SER A 151 -3.96 -10.28 -15.26
CA SER A 151 -4.93 -10.98 -16.10
C SER A 151 -4.69 -10.74 -17.60
N ASP A 152 -3.73 -9.87 -17.94
CA ASP A 152 -3.45 -9.48 -19.31
C ASP A 152 -2.44 -10.41 -19.98
N LEU A 153 -2.92 -11.22 -20.93
CA LEU A 153 -2.08 -12.06 -21.79
C LEU A 153 -1.28 -11.23 -22.82
N GLN A 154 -1.54 -9.92 -22.91
CA GLN A 154 -1.04 -9.06 -23.98
C GLN A 154 0.25 -8.30 -23.65
N MET A 155 1.04 -8.78 -22.68
CA MET A 155 2.43 -8.37 -22.45
C MET A 155 2.66 -6.91 -21.99
N ALA A 156 1.62 -6.14 -21.67
CA ALA A 156 1.79 -4.75 -21.24
C ALA A 156 2.68 -4.59 -19.99
N THR A 157 2.81 -5.63 -19.17
CA THR A 157 3.70 -5.64 -18.00
C THR A 157 5.18 -5.74 -18.36
N PHE A 158 5.53 -6.17 -19.58
CA PHE A 158 6.92 -6.28 -20.08
C PHE A 158 7.47 -4.94 -20.61
N THR A 159 7.06 -3.82 -20.03
CA THR A 159 7.62 -2.50 -20.33
C THR A 159 8.84 -2.23 -19.47
N LEU A 160 9.87 -1.59 -20.05
CA LEU A 160 11.06 -1.19 -19.30
C LEU A 160 10.75 -0.10 -18.26
N THR A 161 9.66 0.64 -18.45
CA THR A 161 9.13 1.59 -17.46
C THR A 161 8.52 0.93 -16.24
N ASN A 162 8.13 -0.35 -16.32
CA ASN A 162 7.68 -1.17 -15.19
C ASN A 162 8.82 -2.01 -14.56
N SER A 163 10.08 -1.77 -14.95
CA SER A 163 11.20 -2.65 -14.63
C SER A 163 12.35 -1.95 -13.89
N VAL A 164 12.99 -2.67 -12.97
CA VAL A 164 14.19 -2.24 -12.25
C VAL A 164 15.29 -3.31 -12.36
N PRO A 165 16.58 -2.94 -12.24
CA PRO A 165 17.67 -3.91 -12.14
C PRO A 165 17.52 -4.84 -10.93
N MET A 166 17.41 -6.14 -11.19
CA MET A 166 17.39 -7.19 -10.15
C MET A 166 18.39 -8.28 -10.50
N THR A 167 19.11 -8.84 -9.52
CA THR A 167 19.84 -10.09 -9.77
C THR A 167 18.84 -11.21 -10.03
N GLN A 168 19.25 -12.26 -10.77
CA GLN A 168 18.36 -13.38 -11.08
C GLN A 168 17.71 -13.97 -9.81
N SER A 169 18.52 -14.24 -8.79
CA SER A 169 18.03 -14.84 -7.56
C SER A 169 17.06 -13.92 -6.82
N PHE A 170 17.34 -12.61 -6.78
CA PHE A 170 16.45 -11.65 -6.14
C PHE A 170 15.11 -11.53 -6.90
N GLN A 171 15.15 -11.51 -8.23
CA GLN A 171 13.97 -11.45 -9.07
C GLN A 171 13.05 -12.66 -8.86
N GLU A 172 13.61 -13.88 -8.87
CA GLU A 172 12.87 -15.12 -8.63
C GLU A 172 12.18 -15.08 -7.26
N ARG A 173 12.91 -14.68 -6.21
CA ARG A 173 12.35 -14.55 -4.85
C ARG A 173 11.28 -13.47 -4.77
N TRP A 174 11.52 -12.30 -5.36
CA TRP A 174 10.56 -11.20 -5.40
C TRP A 174 9.23 -11.63 -6.04
N TYR A 175 9.28 -12.32 -7.18
CA TYR A 175 8.08 -12.80 -7.86
C TYR A 175 7.35 -13.88 -7.07
N MET A 176 8.07 -14.82 -6.46
CA MET A 176 7.48 -15.82 -5.58
C MET A 176 6.78 -15.15 -4.39
N ASN A 177 7.48 -14.27 -3.67
CA ASN A 177 6.91 -13.56 -2.53
C ASN A 177 5.66 -12.76 -2.93
N LEU A 178 5.70 -12.04 -4.05
CA LEU A 178 4.55 -11.25 -4.52
C LEU A 178 3.34 -12.13 -4.85
N ASN A 179 3.54 -13.24 -5.58
CA ASN A 179 2.45 -14.15 -5.92
C ASN A 179 1.85 -14.76 -4.64
N SER A 180 2.68 -15.31 -3.75
CA SER A 180 2.21 -15.91 -2.50
C SER A 180 1.51 -14.88 -1.61
N LEU A 181 2.08 -13.68 -1.46
CA LEU A 181 1.50 -12.60 -0.65
C LEU A 181 0.14 -12.18 -1.19
N VAL A 182 0.03 -11.91 -2.49
CA VAL A 182 -1.21 -11.44 -3.10
C VAL A 182 -2.28 -12.53 -3.06
N ASP A 183 -1.96 -13.74 -3.53
CA ASP A 183 -2.94 -14.81 -3.70
C ASP A 183 -3.36 -15.46 -2.37
N GLN A 184 -2.43 -15.63 -1.44
CA GLN A 184 -2.68 -16.38 -0.20
C GLN A 184 -3.02 -15.47 0.99
N ALA A 185 -2.48 -14.26 1.05
CA ALA A 185 -2.67 -13.38 2.21
C ALA A 185 -3.60 -12.19 1.91
N LEU A 186 -3.39 -11.46 0.82
CA LEU A 186 -4.12 -10.20 0.57
C LEU A 186 -5.52 -10.44 -0.02
N VAL A 187 -5.63 -11.21 -1.11
CA VAL A 187 -6.91 -11.46 -1.81
C VAL A 187 -7.94 -12.13 -0.89
N PRO A 188 -7.63 -13.19 -0.12
CA PRO A 188 -8.62 -13.86 0.75
C PRO A 188 -9.17 -12.94 1.85
N HIS A 189 -8.40 -11.93 2.25
CA HIS A 189 -8.81 -10.94 3.25
C HIS A 189 -9.39 -9.65 2.63
N CYS A 190 -9.50 -9.60 1.29
CA CYS A 190 -10.16 -8.53 0.55
C CYS A 190 -11.33 -9.05 -0.32
N GLY A 191 -12.14 -9.95 0.23
CA GLY A 191 -13.28 -10.53 -0.48
C GLY A 191 -12.81 -11.43 -1.61
N ASN A 192 -12.86 -10.92 -2.85
CA ASN A 192 -12.38 -11.60 -4.06
C ASN A 192 -11.23 -10.84 -4.76
N GLY A 193 -10.66 -9.83 -4.11
CA GLY A 193 -9.60 -8.98 -4.66
C GLY A 193 -10.08 -7.84 -5.57
N GLU A 194 -11.39 -7.73 -5.87
CA GLU A 194 -11.90 -6.66 -6.74
C GLU A 194 -11.63 -5.27 -6.17
N ASP A 195 -11.71 -5.12 -4.85
CA ASP A 195 -11.46 -3.86 -4.13
C ASP A 195 -10.00 -3.75 -3.63
N LEU A 196 -9.10 -4.59 -4.14
CA LEU A 196 -7.68 -4.60 -3.76
C LEU A 196 -6.86 -3.77 -4.75
N TYR A 197 -6.36 -2.64 -4.26
CA TYR A 197 -5.48 -1.72 -4.96
C TYR A 197 -4.05 -1.96 -4.48
N ILE A 198 -3.12 -2.13 -5.41
CA ILE A 198 -1.74 -2.47 -5.12
C ILE A 198 -0.83 -1.44 -5.79
N ILE A 199 0.14 -0.95 -5.04
CA ILE A 199 1.22 -0.08 -5.53
C ILE A 199 2.52 -0.78 -5.20
N THR A 200 3.32 -1.08 -6.22
CA THR A 200 4.68 -1.60 -6.04
C THR A 200 5.69 -0.55 -6.48
N GLY A 201 6.80 -0.42 -5.77
CA GLY A 201 7.78 0.62 -6.05
C GLY A 201 9.20 0.20 -5.75
N ALA A 202 10.12 1.08 -6.10
CA ALA A 202 11.55 0.91 -5.89
C ALA A 202 12.15 2.18 -5.32
N VAL A 203 13.03 2.03 -4.35
CA VAL A 203 13.83 3.15 -3.83
C VAL A 203 15.21 3.11 -4.50
N PRO A 204 15.64 4.18 -5.19
CA PRO A 204 16.91 4.20 -5.92
C PRO A 204 18.10 4.14 -4.95
N SER A 205 19.12 3.35 -5.28
CA SER A 205 20.42 3.40 -4.60
C SER A 205 21.39 4.38 -5.28
N GLY A 206 22.61 4.48 -4.77
CA GLY A 206 23.70 5.22 -5.42
C GLY A 206 24.39 4.49 -6.58
N SER A 207 24.04 3.24 -6.87
CA SER A 207 24.70 2.41 -7.88
C SER A 207 23.89 2.32 -9.18
N LYS A 208 24.58 2.24 -10.33
CA LYS A 208 23.92 2.13 -11.65
C LYS A 208 24.50 1.00 -12.49
N VAL A 209 23.62 0.33 -13.25
CA VAL A 209 24.01 -0.59 -14.33
C VAL A 209 24.52 0.25 -15.50
N LYS A 210 25.79 0.05 -15.87
CA LYS A 210 26.48 0.76 -16.97
C LYS A 210 26.34 2.28 -16.91
N ASP A 211 26.34 2.86 -15.71
CA ASP A 211 26.12 4.30 -15.46
C ASP A 211 24.80 4.87 -16.02
N LYS A 212 23.85 4.00 -16.39
CA LYS A 212 22.59 4.39 -17.02
C LYS A 212 21.37 4.14 -16.13
N VAL A 213 21.18 2.90 -15.70
CA VAL A 213 19.96 2.49 -14.98
C VAL A 213 20.26 2.30 -13.50
N THR A 214 19.57 3.01 -12.63
CA THR A 214 19.81 2.95 -11.19
C THR A 214 19.37 1.61 -10.61
N ILE A 215 20.23 0.99 -9.80
CA ILE A 215 19.94 -0.25 -9.07
C ILE A 215 19.13 0.14 -7.83
N PRO A 216 18.01 -0.53 -7.50
CA PRO A 216 17.24 -0.23 -6.30
C PRO A 216 18.00 -0.63 -5.03
N GLU A 217 17.83 0.13 -3.96
CA GLU A 217 18.28 -0.24 -2.61
C GLU A 217 17.31 -1.27 -1.98
N PHE A 218 16.02 -1.05 -2.20
CA PHE A 218 14.95 -1.98 -1.87
C PHE A 218 13.75 -1.78 -2.78
N VAL A 219 12.92 -2.80 -2.87
CA VAL A 219 11.59 -2.73 -3.47
C VAL A 219 10.53 -2.82 -2.38
N TRP A 220 9.34 -2.31 -2.67
CA TRP A 220 8.26 -2.26 -1.71
C TRP A 220 6.91 -2.49 -2.37
N LEU A 221 5.94 -2.89 -1.56
CA LEU A 221 4.54 -3.05 -1.93
C LEU A 221 3.67 -2.36 -0.89
N ALA A 222 2.68 -1.62 -1.34
CA ALA A 222 1.60 -1.10 -0.50
C ALA A 222 0.27 -1.63 -1.05
N ALA A 223 -0.53 -2.23 -0.18
CA ALA A 223 -1.82 -2.81 -0.50
C ALA A 223 -2.94 -2.07 0.25
N CYS A 224 -4.04 -1.83 -0.46
CA CYS A 224 -5.21 -1.14 0.05
C CYS A 224 -6.47 -1.91 -0.31
N CYS A 225 -7.20 -2.38 0.70
CA CYS A 225 -8.48 -3.04 0.52
C CYS A 225 -9.63 -2.09 0.87
N ALA A 226 -10.46 -1.76 -0.13
CA ALA A 226 -11.59 -0.84 0.01
C ALA A 226 -12.93 -1.54 0.34
N ALA A 227 -12.89 -2.79 0.79
CA ALA A 227 -14.09 -3.59 1.01
C ALA A 227 -15.06 -2.92 2.02
N PRO A 228 -16.38 -2.86 1.73
CA PRO A 228 -17.36 -2.22 2.59
C PRO A 228 -17.35 -2.79 4.02
N GLY A 229 -17.17 -1.93 5.02
CA GLY A 229 -17.29 -2.29 6.44
C GLY A 229 -16.12 -3.09 7.03
N GLY A 230 -14.95 -3.14 6.35
CA GLY A 230 -13.77 -3.82 6.87
C GLY A 230 -12.54 -3.65 5.99
N GLY A 231 -12.22 -2.40 5.62
CA GLY A 231 -11.04 -2.03 4.86
C GLY A 231 -9.76 -2.04 5.70
N TRP A 232 -8.62 -2.19 5.03
CA TRP A 232 -7.30 -2.25 5.65
C TRP A 232 -6.24 -1.80 4.65
N ALA A 233 -5.09 -1.39 5.17
CA ALA A 233 -3.94 -1.00 4.37
C ALA A 233 -2.66 -1.54 4.99
N MET A 234 -1.78 -2.14 4.19
CA MET A 234 -0.54 -2.77 4.64
C MET A 234 0.61 -2.44 3.70
N GLY A 235 1.82 -2.34 4.25
CA GLY A 235 3.05 -2.13 3.50
C GLY A 235 4.00 -3.29 3.69
N PHE A 236 4.85 -3.53 2.70
CA PHE A 236 5.85 -4.57 2.70
C PHE A 236 7.14 -4.04 2.06
N VAL A 237 8.30 -4.40 2.61
CA VAL A 237 9.61 -3.98 2.13
C VAL A 237 10.49 -5.20 1.91
N LYS A 238 11.20 -5.23 0.77
CA LYS A 238 12.21 -6.25 0.50
C LYS A 238 13.50 -5.59 0.04
N HIS A 239 14.54 -5.71 0.86
CA HIS A 239 15.87 -5.24 0.54
C HIS A 239 16.53 -6.11 -0.53
N THR A 240 17.30 -5.49 -1.43
CA THR A 240 18.00 -6.23 -2.51
C THR A 240 19.21 -7.03 -2.03
N GLY A 241 19.57 -6.93 -0.75
CA GLY A 241 20.63 -7.73 -0.13
C GLY A 241 20.23 -9.20 0.07
N ASP A 242 21.07 -9.95 0.76
CA ASP A 242 20.87 -11.40 1.00
C ASP A 242 19.77 -11.71 2.04
N SER A 243 18.98 -10.72 2.45
CA SER A 243 17.81 -10.98 3.31
C SER A 243 16.70 -11.61 2.48
N ASP A 244 16.34 -12.85 2.82
CA ASP A 244 15.23 -13.55 2.17
C ASP A 244 13.85 -13.11 2.69
N ILE A 245 13.82 -12.32 3.76
CA ILE A 245 12.61 -11.91 4.47
C ILE A 245 11.96 -10.72 3.77
N ILE A 246 10.63 -10.77 3.63
CA ILE A 246 9.83 -9.59 3.30
C ILE A 246 9.30 -9.00 4.61
N GLU A 247 9.65 -7.75 4.87
CA GLU A 247 9.33 -7.06 6.12
C GLU A 247 7.94 -6.44 6.00
N ASP A 248 7.03 -6.81 6.92
CA ASP A 248 5.74 -6.15 7.04
C ASP A 248 5.88 -4.82 7.80
N VAL A 249 5.26 -3.78 7.28
CA VAL A 249 5.25 -2.45 7.86
C VAL A 249 3.86 -1.82 7.76
N MET A 250 3.54 -0.93 8.69
CA MET A 250 2.37 -0.08 8.53
C MET A 250 2.58 0.86 7.35
N VAL A 251 1.53 1.17 6.59
CA VAL A 251 1.63 2.09 5.44
C VAL A 251 2.27 3.43 5.84
N LYS A 252 1.91 3.98 7.00
CA LYS A 252 2.50 5.23 7.52
C LYS A 252 3.99 5.14 7.81
N ASP A 253 4.50 3.95 8.13
CA ASP A 253 5.93 3.76 8.37
C ASP A 253 6.66 3.50 7.04
N LEU A 254 6.02 2.78 6.11
CA LEU A 254 6.48 2.71 4.72
C LEU A 254 6.63 4.11 4.12
N GLU A 255 5.61 4.96 4.22
CA GLU A 255 5.64 6.35 3.73
C GLU A 255 6.86 7.14 4.24
N LYS A 256 7.32 6.91 5.48
CA LYS A 256 8.51 7.56 6.03
C LYS A 256 9.84 6.98 5.52
N LEU A 257 9.83 5.73 5.06
CA LEU A 257 10.98 5.08 4.45
C LEU A 257 11.16 5.51 2.99
N LEU A 258 10.09 5.94 2.34
CA LEU A 258 10.11 6.35 0.94
C LEU A 258 10.65 7.77 0.76
N PRO A 259 11.41 8.04 -0.32
CA PRO A 259 11.79 9.41 -0.70
C PRO A 259 10.55 10.31 -0.81
N PHE A 260 10.70 11.57 -0.40
CA PHE A 260 9.64 12.60 -0.41
C PHE A 260 8.50 12.42 0.59
N ASN A 261 8.49 11.36 1.42
CA ASN A 261 7.44 11.07 2.38
C ASN A 261 6.02 11.13 1.77
N PRO A 262 5.76 10.32 0.72
CA PRO A 262 4.52 10.41 -0.03
C PRO A 262 3.32 10.00 0.83
N GLN A 263 2.13 10.42 0.42
CA GLN A 263 0.89 9.86 0.93
C GLN A 263 0.39 8.82 -0.07
N LEU A 264 0.56 7.54 0.23
CA LEU A 264 0.26 6.43 -0.69
C LEU A 264 -1.24 6.18 -0.83
N PHE A 265 -1.97 6.21 0.28
CA PHE A 265 -3.43 6.04 0.30
C PHE A 265 -4.11 7.11 1.14
N GLN A 266 -5.14 7.75 0.59
CA GLN A 266 -5.90 8.75 1.33
C GLN A 266 -6.64 8.07 2.50
N ASN A 267 -6.42 8.58 3.73
CA ASN A 267 -7.05 8.10 4.96
C ASN A 267 -6.99 6.57 5.15
N ASN A 268 -5.85 5.93 4.86
CA ASN A 268 -5.68 4.47 5.05
C ASN A 268 -6.80 3.64 4.38
N CYS A 269 -7.10 3.90 3.11
CA CYS A 269 -8.22 3.30 2.36
C CYS A 269 -9.60 3.80 2.78
N GLY A 270 -9.72 5.09 3.12
CA GLY A 270 -11.00 5.73 3.44
C GLY A 270 -11.62 5.36 4.79
N GLY A 271 -10.90 4.63 5.65
CA GLY A 271 -11.37 4.17 6.96
C GLY A 271 -10.67 4.88 8.12
N THR A 272 -11.44 5.39 9.10
CA THR A 272 -10.88 5.89 10.36
C THR A 272 -10.44 4.76 11.30
N GLU A 273 -11.02 3.56 11.13
CA GLU A 273 -10.70 2.34 11.87
C GLU A 273 -10.32 1.25 10.85
N GLN A 274 -9.09 0.74 10.95
CA GLN A 274 -8.63 -0.39 10.14
C GLN A 274 -9.12 -1.72 10.76
N ASP A 275 -9.43 -2.70 9.93
CA ASP A 275 -9.80 -4.05 10.41
C ASP A 275 -8.55 -4.78 10.94
N THR A 276 -8.21 -4.53 12.20
CA THR A 276 -7.02 -5.07 12.86
C THR A 276 -7.02 -6.59 12.95
N GLU A 277 -8.20 -7.22 12.97
CA GLU A 277 -8.33 -8.68 13.00
C GLU A 277 -7.93 -9.28 11.65
N LYS A 278 -8.38 -8.68 10.54
CA LYS A 278 -7.91 -9.07 9.21
C LYS A 278 -6.42 -8.83 9.02
N MET A 279 -5.92 -7.66 9.44
CA MET A 279 -4.49 -7.36 9.37
C MET A 279 -3.66 -8.40 10.13
N LYS A 280 -4.10 -8.78 11.34
CA LYS A 280 -3.42 -9.83 12.11
C LYS A 280 -3.40 -11.17 11.38
N LYS A 281 -4.51 -11.57 10.76
CA LYS A 281 -4.58 -12.81 9.96
C LYS A 281 -3.69 -12.77 8.72
N ILE A 282 -3.63 -11.61 8.04
CA ILE A 282 -2.71 -11.38 6.92
C ILE A 282 -1.28 -11.58 7.40
N LEU A 283 -0.89 -10.98 8.54
CA LEU A 283 0.45 -11.16 9.11
C LEU A 283 0.76 -12.60 9.49
N GLU A 284 -0.18 -13.32 10.09
CA GLU A 284 -0.04 -14.75 10.40
C GLU A 284 0.19 -15.57 9.10
N MET A 285 -0.57 -15.28 8.05
CA MET A 285 -0.43 -15.94 6.75
C MET A 285 0.90 -15.61 6.05
N VAL A 286 1.33 -14.35 6.12
CA VAL A 286 2.62 -13.90 5.55
C VAL A 286 3.78 -14.61 6.23
N ASN A 287 3.74 -14.75 7.56
CA ASN A 287 4.77 -15.50 8.29
C ASN A 287 4.78 -16.98 7.88
N GLN A 288 3.60 -17.60 7.74
CA GLN A 288 3.49 -18.99 7.29
C GLN A 288 4.06 -19.17 5.87
N VAL A 289 3.70 -18.32 4.93
CA VAL A 289 4.22 -18.33 3.56
C VAL A 289 5.74 -18.21 3.55
N GLN A 290 6.29 -17.29 4.35
CA GLN A 290 7.75 -17.12 4.44
C GLN A 290 8.46 -18.31 5.08
N ASP A 291 7.82 -19.02 6.02
CA ASP A 291 8.36 -20.26 6.61
C ASP A 291 8.33 -21.40 5.59
N GLU A 292 7.24 -21.56 4.84
CA GLU A 292 7.10 -22.57 3.78
C GLU A 292 8.12 -22.37 2.65
N GLU A 293 8.30 -21.13 2.19
CA GLU A 293 9.29 -20.77 1.16
C GLU A 293 10.71 -21.08 1.64
N ARG A 294 11.06 -20.78 2.90
CA ARG A 294 12.36 -21.13 3.49
C ARG A 294 12.58 -22.65 3.57
N MET A 295 11.52 -23.42 3.86
CA MET A 295 11.61 -24.88 3.87
C MET A 295 11.89 -25.45 2.47
N VAL A 296 11.18 -24.97 1.44
CA VAL A 296 11.40 -25.41 0.04
C VAL A 296 12.83 -25.13 -0.42
N GLN A 297 13.35 -23.93 -0.12
CA GLN A 297 14.71 -23.53 -0.48
C GLN A 297 15.78 -24.38 0.21
N SER A 298 15.56 -24.76 1.48
CA SER A 298 16.46 -25.67 2.20
C SER A 298 16.49 -27.07 1.57
N GLN A 299 15.37 -27.52 1.01
CA GLN A 299 15.24 -28.84 0.40
C GLN A 299 15.92 -28.89 -0.99
N GLU A 300 15.82 -27.84 -1.80
CA GLU A 300 16.55 -27.72 -3.08
C GLU A 300 18.07 -27.69 -2.88
N SER A 301 18.56 -27.01 -1.83
CA SER A 301 20.00 -26.93 -1.52
C SER A 301 20.64 -28.27 -1.11
N SER A 302 19.83 -29.29 -0.82
CA SER A 302 20.28 -30.61 -0.34
C SER A 302 20.44 -31.69 -1.44
N SER A 303 20.17 -31.34 -2.70
CA SER A 303 20.28 -32.29 -3.84
C SER A 303 21.66 -32.22 -4.51
N PRO A 304 22.45 -33.32 -4.58
CA PRO A 304 23.79 -33.28 -5.18
C PRO A 304 23.75 -33.36 -6.71
N LEU A 305 24.47 -32.44 -7.38
CA LEU A 305 24.79 -32.51 -8.82
C LEU A 305 25.71 -33.70 -9.14
N PRO A 306 25.49 -34.46 -10.23
CA PRO A 306 26.40 -35.50 -10.66
C PRO A 306 27.63 -34.91 -11.36
N SER A 307 28.80 -35.08 -10.75
CA SER A 307 30.10 -34.72 -11.29
C SER A 307 30.52 -35.61 -12.47
N THR A 308 30.91 -34.99 -13.59
CA THR A 308 31.61 -35.64 -14.71
C THR A 308 33.06 -35.93 -14.32
N LYS A 309 33.46 -37.22 -14.26
CA LYS A 309 34.86 -37.63 -14.07
C LYS A 309 35.50 -38.04 -15.40
N SER A 310 36.49 -37.26 -15.82
CA SER A 310 37.49 -37.60 -16.83
C SER A 310 38.60 -38.48 -16.22
N LYS A 311 39.06 -39.50 -16.95
CA LYS A 311 40.45 -40.01 -16.86
C LYS A 311 40.83 -40.76 -18.15
N ARG A 312 41.97 -40.38 -18.73
CA ARG A 312 42.63 -40.99 -19.90
C ARG A 312 44.04 -41.46 -19.52
N SER A 313 44.52 -42.45 -20.29
CA SER A 313 45.92 -42.90 -20.52
C SER A 313 46.37 -44.09 -19.63
N ALA A 314 47.09 -45.14 -20.08
CA ALA A 314 47.92 -45.49 -21.24
C ALA A 314 48.04 -47.06 -21.30
N LEU A 315 47.98 -47.80 -22.42
CA LEU A 315 48.96 -48.14 -23.49
C LEU A 315 49.59 -49.57 -23.38
N LEU A 316 49.44 -50.34 -24.49
CA LEU A 316 50.15 -51.56 -25.01
C LEU A 316 49.74 -53.03 -24.63
N PRO A 317 49.62 -53.96 -25.62
CA PRO A 317 49.48 -55.44 -25.51
C PRO A 317 50.81 -56.15 -25.93
N PRO A 318 50.95 -57.47 -26.30
CA PRO A 318 50.04 -58.62 -26.47
C PRO A 318 50.61 -59.97 -25.91
N GLU A 319 50.06 -61.15 -26.29
CA GLU A 319 50.77 -62.39 -26.71
C GLU A 319 49.78 -63.57 -26.91
N THR A 320 49.95 -64.31 -28.01
CA THR A 320 49.36 -65.63 -28.32
C THR A 320 50.44 -66.71 -28.11
N PRO A 321 50.12 -68.02 -27.98
CA PRO A 321 50.33 -68.88 -29.16
C PRO A 321 49.49 -70.18 -29.30
N GLU A 322 49.30 -70.53 -30.58
CA GLU A 322 49.40 -71.84 -31.26
C GLU A 322 48.69 -73.13 -30.77
N GLY A 323 47.99 -73.77 -31.72
CA GLY A 323 47.58 -75.17 -31.64
C GLY A 323 46.89 -75.66 -32.92
N SER A 324 47.56 -76.54 -33.67
CA SER A 324 47.27 -76.91 -35.06
C SER A 324 46.16 -77.96 -35.27
N ARG A 325 45.54 -77.90 -36.47
CA ARG A 325 44.88 -78.97 -37.28
C ARG A 325 43.54 -79.55 -36.80
N SER A 326 42.49 -79.37 -37.60
CA SER A 326 42.08 -80.40 -38.58
C SER A 326 40.94 -79.91 -39.50
N PHE A 327 40.97 -80.43 -40.72
CA PHE A 327 40.28 -79.98 -41.93
C PHE A 327 38.76 -80.30 -41.97
N LEU A 328 38.18 -80.76 -40.85
CA LEU A 328 36.77 -81.14 -40.72
C LEU A 328 35.92 -80.08 -40.01
N GLY A 329 36.55 -79.12 -39.31
CA GLY A 329 35.88 -77.96 -38.72
C GLY A 329 35.54 -76.84 -39.71
N LYS A 330 36.10 -76.87 -40.94
CA LYS A 330 35.88 -75.83 -41.95
C LYS A 330 34.59 -75.99 -42.76
N LEU A 331 33.99 -77.18 -42.81
CA LEU A 331 32.70 -77.36 -43.50
C LEU A 331 31.50 -77.17 -42.57
N ILE A 332 31.63 -77.50 -41.28
CA ILE A 332 30.58 -77.29 -40.26
C ILE A 332 30.51 -75.82 -39.86
N GLY A 333 31.64 -75.10 -39.85
CA GLY A 333 31.68 -73.66 -39.58
C GLY A 333 30.96 -72.81 -40.64
N PHE A 334 30.98 -73.20 -41.92
CA PHE A 334 30.40 -72.37 -42.99
C PHE A 334 28.86 -72.29 -42.94
N ILE A 335 28.19 -73.31 -42.37
CA ILE A 335 26.74 -73.32 -42.14
C ILE A 335 26.40 -72.86 -40.72
N ALA A 336 27.25 -73.18 -39.73
CA ALA A 336 27.00 -72.82 -38.33
C ALA A 336 27.17 -71.33 -38.06
N THR A 337 28.08 -70.60 -38.72
CA THR A 337 28.29 -69.17 -38.47
C THR A 337 27.06 -68.29 -38.78
N PRO A 338 26.40 -68.38 -39.94
CA PRO A 338 25.19 -67.59 -40.18
C PRO A 338 24.02 -68.01 -39.27
N ILE A 339 23.93 -69.28 -38.90
CA ILE A 339 22.88 -69.79 -38.00
C ILE A 339 23.10 -69.29 -36.57
N ILE A 340 24.34 -69.29 -36.07
CA ILE A 340 24.68 -68.75 -34.74
C ILE A 340 24.41 -67.25 -34.68
N MET A 341 24.78 -66.49 -35.72
CA MET A 341 24.46 -65.06 -35.78
C MET A 341 22.95 -64.81 -35.83
N PHE A 342 22.18 -65.65 -36.52
CA PHE A 342 20.73 -65.57 -36.54
C PHE A 342 20.10 -65.83 -35.17
N PHE A 343 20.55 -66.86 -34.45
CA PHE A 343 20.09 -67.12 -33.08
C PHE A 343 20.53 -66.04 -32.09
N GLN A 344 21.71 -65.44 -32.29
CA GLN A 344 22.20 -64.33 -31.47
C GLN A 344 21.37 -63.06 -31.71
N LEU A 345 20.97 -62.78 -32.96
CA LEU A 345 20.05 -61.69 -33.29
C LEU A 345 18.66 -61.91 -32.67
N ILE A 346 18.12 -63.13 -32.77
CA ILE A 346 16.85 -63.50 -32.13
C ILE A 346 16.95 -63.33 -30.61
N TYR A 347 18.04 -63.77 -29.99
CA TYR A 347 18.25 -63.61 -28.56
C TYR A 347 18.26 -62.13 -28.15
N TYR A 348 19.00 -61.27 -28.87
CA TYR A 348 18.99 -59.83 -28.60
C TYR A 348 17.60 -59.22 -28.80
N LEU A 349 16.87 -59.62 -29.85
CA LEU A 349 15.51 -59.15 -30.09
C LEU A 349 14.56 -59.53 -28.94
N VAL A 350 14.63 -60.78 -28.47
CA VAL A 350 13.81 -61.28 -27.37
C VAL A 350 14.16 -60.55 -26.06
N VAL A 351 15.44 -60.33 -25.77
CA VAL A 351 15.88 -59.60 -24.57
C VAL A 351 15.41 -58.14 -24.61
N GLU A 352 15.49 -57.48 -25.76
CA GLU A 352 15.02 -56.09 -25.90
C GLU A 352 13.50 -56.00 -25.75
N ILE A 353 12.75 -56.95 -26.32
CA ILE A 353 11.29 -57.05 -26.14
C ILE A 353 10.95 -57.29 -24.66
N LEU A 354 11.68 -58.17 -23.97
CA LEU A 354 11.47 -58.48 -22.56
C LEU A 354 11.74 -57.25 -21.67
N LYS A 355 12.84 -56.54 -21.94
CA LYS A 355 13.19 -55.30 -21.22
C LYS A 355 12.12 -54.23 -21.43
N ASN A 356 11.63 -54.07 -22.66
CA ASN A 356 10.61 -53.10 -22.98
C ASN A 356 9.25 -53.44 -22.37
N THR A 357 8.88 -54.73 -22.32
CA THR A 357 7.66 -55.18 -21.63
C THR A 357 7.74 -55.00 -20.12
N VAL A 358 8.88 -55.28 -19.49
CA VAL A 358 9.09 -55.00 -18.06
C VAL A 358 9.02 -53.50 -17.77
N TYR A 359 9.63 -52.66 -18.62
CA TYR A 359 9.57 -51.21 -18.49
C TYR A 359 8.14 -50.68 -18.64
N PHE A 360 7.38 -51.20 -19.60
CA PHE A 360 5.98 -50.85 -19.78
C PHE A 360 5.13 -51.26 -18.57
N LEU A 361 5.30 -52.49 -18.06
CA LEU A 361 4.62 -52.95 -16.85
C LEU A 361 4.94 -52.07 -15.65
N TRP A 362 6.22 -51.70 -15.46
CA TRP A 362 6.63 -50.76 -14.41
C TRP A 362 5.94 -49.40 -14.55
N CYS A 363 5.90 -48.84 -15.76
CA CYS A 363 5.26 -47.55 -16.03
C CYS A 363 3.75 -47.59 -15.72
N VAL A 364 3.06 -48.67 -16.12
CA VAL A 364 1.64 -48.88 -15.82
C VAL A 364 1.41 -49.00 -14.32
N THR A 365 2.23 -49.79 -13.61
CA THR A 365 2.10 -49.92 -12.15
C THR A 365 2.31 -48.60 -11.43
N LYS A 366 3.28 -47.79 -11.86
CA LYS A 366 3.52 -46.46 -11.30
C LYS A 366 2.33 -45.53 -11.52
N GLN A 367 1.80 -45.49 -12.74
CA GLN A 367 0.64 -44.65 -13.06
C GLN A 367 -0.62 -45.03 -12.26
N VAL A 368 -0.82 -46.32 -12.00
CA VAL A 368 -1.92 -46.80 -11.16
C VAL A 368 -1.72 -46.39 -9.69
N VAL A 369 -0.49 -46.51 -9.16
CA VAL A 369 -0.18 -46.09 -7.78
C VAL A 369 -0.37 -44.59 -7.60
N ASP A 370 0.18 -43.78 -8.49
CA ASP A 370 0.05 -42.31 -8.45
C ASP A 370 -1.43 -41.87 -8.56
N GLY A 371 -2.23 -42.59 -9.37
CA GLY A 371 -3.66 -42.36 -9.49
C GLY A 371 -4.46 -42.71 -8.24
N ILE A 372 -4.12 -43.82 -7.57
CA ILE A 372 -4.75 -44.23 -6.31
C ILE A 372 -4.40 -43.24 -5.20
N GLU A 373 -3.15 -42.83 -5.11
CA GLU A 373 -2.68 -41.85 -4.12
C GLU A 373 -3.41 -40.51 -4.29
N SER A 374 -3.48 -39.98 -5.52
CA SER A 374 -4.21 -38.76 -5.84
C SER A 374 -5.70 -38.85 -5.49
N CYS A 375 -6.33 -40.00 -5.74
CA CYS A 375 -7.73 -40.25 -5.37
C CYS A 375 -7.94 -40.26 -3.85
N LEU A 376 -7.04 -40.91 -3.09
CA LEU A 376 -7.10 -40.94 -1.63
C LEU A 376 -6.89 -39.55 -1.01
N TYR A 377 -5.99 -38.74 -1.56
CA TYR A 377 -5.80 -37.35 -1.13
C TYR A 377 -7.02 -36.47 -1.44
N SER A 378 -7.62 -36.63 -2.62
CA SER A 378 -8.85 -35.91 -3.01
C SER A 378 -10.01 -36.27 -2.08
N LEU A 379 -10.19 -37.56 -1.77
CA LEU A 379 -11.23 -38.00 -0.85
C LEU A 379 -10.97 -37.50 0.59
N GLY A 380 -9.72 -37.56 1.05
CA GLY A 380 -9.32 -37.07 2.37
C GLY A 380 -9.52 -35.57 2.54
N SER A 381 -9.11 -34.77 1.55
CA SER A 381 -9.27 -33.31 1.58
C SER A 381 -10.73 -32.87 1.53
N ALA A 382 -11.58 -33.56 0.76
CA ALA A 382 -13.02 -33.30 0.73
C ALA A 382 -13.69 -33.58 2.08
N ILE A 383 -13.31 -34.69 2.73
CA ILE A 383 -13.81 -35.05 4.06
C ILE A 383 -13.38 -34.00 5.11
N ILE A 384 -12.10 -33.59 5.10
CA ILE A 384 -11.59 -32.55 6.02
C ILE A 384 -12.31 -31.22 5.80
N SER A 385 -12.50 -30.81 4.55
CA SER A 385 -13.22 -29.58 4.21
C SER A 385 -14.67 -29.60 4.72
N TYR A 386 -15.34 -30.74 4.62
CA TYR A 386 -16.69 -30.92 5.16
C TYR A 386 -16.74 -30.81 6.69
N PHE A 387 -15.76 -31.41 7.38
CA PHE A 387 -15.66 -31.29 8.84
C PHE A 387 -15.31 -29.86 9.30
N LEU A 388 -14.44 -29.16 8.56
CA LEU A 388 -14.12 -27.75 8.84
C LEU A 388 -15.34 -26.85 8.65
N ALA A 389 -16.12 -27.05 7.58
CA ALA A 389 -17.35 -26.30 7.33
C ALA A 389 -18.42 -26.53 8.43
N ILE A 390 -18.56 -27.77 8.91
CA ILE A 390 -19.43 -28.08 10.05
C ILE A 390 -18.92 -27.40 11.33
N GLY A 391 -17.60 -27.43 11.58
CA GLY A 391 -16.99 -26.78 12.72
C GLY A 391 -17.21 -25.27 12.73
N GLU A 392 -17.06 -24.63 11.57
CA GLU A 392 -17.29 -23.19 11.40
C GLU A 392 -18.74 -22.81 11.70
N GLU A 393 -19.71 -23.58 11.19
CA GLU A 393 -21.13 -23.30 11.45
C GLU A 393 -21.55 -23.57 12.91
N LEU A 394 -21.01 -24.61 13.55
CA LEU A 394 -21.25 -24.90 14.97
C LEU A 394 -20.69 -23.83 15.90
N VAL A 395 -19.55 -23.21 15.55
CA VAL A 395 -18.95 -22.10 16.32
C VAL A 395 -19.64 -20.77 15.99
N SER A 396 -20.15 -20.61 14.76
CA SER A 396 -20.82 -19.37 14.33
C SER A 396 -22.11 -19.11 15.11
N ILE A 397 -22.87 -20.15 15.46
CA ILE A 397 -24.17 -20.02 16.12
C ILE A 397 -24.04 -19.46 17.56
N PRO A 398 -23.22 -20.04 18.47
CA PRO A 398 -22.98 -19.46 19.79
C PRO A 398 -22.38 -18.06 19.74
N TRP A 399 -21.47 -17.81 18.79
CA TRP A 399 -20.84 -16.49 18.63
C TRP A 399 -21.84 -15.40 18.22
N LYS A 400 -22.76 -15.73 17.31
CA LYS A 400 -23.86 -14.83 16.91
C LYS A 400 -24.78 -14.52 18.10
N VAL A 401 -25.11 -15.52 18.92
CA VAL A 401 -25.90 -15.34 20.15
C VAL A 401 -25.16 -14.45 21.15
N LEU A 402 -23.87 -14.66 21.35
CA LEU A 402 -23.02 -13.83 22.22
C LEU A 402 -22.99 -12.37 21.75
N LYS A 403 -22.86 -12.13 20.43
CA LYS A 403 -22.88 -10.78 19.85
C LYS A 403 -24.21 -10.07 20.10
N VAL A 404 -25.33 -10.78 20.03
CA VAL A 404 -26.65 -10.22 20.37
C VAL A 404 -26.75 -9.93 21.86
N LEU A 405 -26.27 -10.83 22.72
CA LEU A 405 -26.26 -10.63 24.18
C LEU A 405 -25.46 -9.38 24.57
N VAL A 406 -24.27 -9.18 24.00
CA VAL A 406 -23.44 -7.98 24.25
C VAL A 406 -24.16 -6.71 23.81
N LYS A 407 -24.86 -6.71 22.67
CA LYS A 407 -25.66 -5.56 22.21
C LYS A 407 -26.81 -5.24 23.18
N VAL A 408 -27.51 -6.26 23.68
CA VAL A 408 -28.59 -6.11 24.65
C VAL A 408 -28.07 -5.56 25.97
N VAL A 409 -26.97 -6.11 26.50
CA VAL A 409 -26.33 -5.62 27.73
C VAL A 409 -25.89 -4.16 27.58
N ARG A 410 -25.29 -3.78 26.44
CA ARG A 410 -24.91 -2.39 26.16
C ARG A 410 -26.12 -1.46 26.11
N ALA A 411 -27.23 -1.90 25.52
CA ALA A 411 -28.47 -1.12 25.49
C ALA A 411 -29.04 -0.91 26.89
N ILE A 412 -29.09 -1.96 27.71
CA ILE A 412 -29.54 -1.90 29.11
C ILE A 412 -28.64 -0.94 29.92
N LEU A 413 -27.32 -1.02 29.76
CA LEU A 413 -26.37 -0.14 30.46
C LEU A 413 -26.58 1.33 30.08
N ARG A 414 -26.88 1.63 28.80
CA ARG A 414 -27.24 2.98 28.36
C ARG A 414 -28.52 3.47 29.03
N ILE A 415 -29.56 2.64 29.09
CA ILE A 415 -30.82 2.98 29.75
C ILE A 415 -30.58 3.27 31.24
N LEU A 416 -29.81 2.41 31.93
CA LEU A 416 -29.47 2.58 33.33
C LEU A 416 -28.68 3.87 33.58
N CYS A 417 -27.72 4.19 32.71
CA CYS A 417 -26.95 5.43 32.78
C CYS A 417 -27.84 6.67 32.57
N CYS A 418 -28.79 6.62 31.64
CA CYS A 418 -29.78 7.69 31.44
C CYS A 418 -30.69 7.88 32.66
N LEU A 419 -31.16 6.79 33.26
CA LEU A 419 -31.95 6.83 34.49
C LEU A 419 -31.14 7.43 35.64
N LEU A 420 -29.90 6.98 35.84
CA LEU A 420 -29.01 7.51 36.87
C LEU A 420 -28.77 9.00 36.69
N LYS A 421 -28.49 9.47 35.46
CA LYS A 421 -28.30 10.88 35.15
C LYS A 421 -29.55 11.72 35.45
N THR A 422 -30.73 11.15 35.23
CA THR A 422 -32.01 11.80 35.52
C THR A 422 -32.23 11.91 37.02
N VAL A 423 -32.00 10.83 37.77
CA VAL A 423 -32.08 10.83 39.24
C VAL A 423 -31.09 11.82 39.84
N CYS A 424 -29.83 11.82 39.38
CA CYS A 424 -28.82 12.79 39.83
C CYS A 424 -29.24 14.25 39.55
N ARG A 425 -29.87 14.53 38.39
CA ARG A 425 -30.39 15.87 38.10
C ARG A 425 -31.52 16.26 39.03
N VAL A 426 -32.48 15.37 39.27
CA VAL A 426 -33.61 15.64 40.17
C VAL A 426 -33.13 15.87 41.60
N LEU A 427 -32.18 15.08 42.10
CA LEU A 427 -31.59 15.26 43.43
C LEU A 427 -30.70 16.50 43.55
N SER A 428 -30.08 16.96 42.45
CA SER A 428 -29.22 18.15 42.48
C SER A 428 -29.97 19.45 42.77
N ILE A 429 -31.26 19.51 42.43
CA ILE A 429 -32.12 20.68 42.63
C ILE A 429 -32.33 20.96 44.13
N PRO A 430 -32.86 20.03 44.96
CA PRO A 430 -33.01 20.25 46.40
C PRO A 430 -31.67 20.41 47.11
N LEU A 431 -30.61 19.70 46.68
CA LEU A 431 -29.27 19.86 47.24
C LEU A 431 -28.72 21.28 47.01
N ARG A 432 -28.87 21.84 45.80
CA ARG A 432 -28.44 23.21 45.50
C ARG A 432 -29.21 24.23 46.33
N VAL A 433 -30.53 24.07 46.46
CA VAL A 433 -31.35 24.92 47.34
C VAL A 433 -30.89 24.84 48.80
N LEU A 434 -30.56 23.65 49.29
CA LEU A 434 -30.02 23.46 50.65
C LEU A 434 -28.68 24.17 50.84
N VAL A 435 -27.78 24.10 49.85
CA VAL A 435 -26.49 24.79 49.86
C VAL A 435 -26.67 26.32 49.79
N ASP A 436 -27.59 26.80 48.97
CA ASP A 436 -27.89 28.23 48.84
C ASP A 436 -28.52 28.80 50.13
N VAL A 437 -29.41 28.04 50.78
CA VAL A 437 -29.97 28.40 52.10
C VAL A 437 -28.90 28.38 53.18
N ALA A 438 -27.98 27.41 53.16
CA ALA A 438 -26.88 27.32 54.13
C ALA A 438 -25.81 28.42 53.94
N THR A 439 -25.65 28.95 52.73
CA THR A 439 -24.68 30.02 52.43
C THR A 439 -25.27 31.43 52.60
N PHE A 440 -26.59 31.58 52.62
CA PHE A 440 -27.28 32.85 52.84
C PHE A 440 -26.86 33.62 54.12
N PRO A 441 -26.66 32.98 55.30
CA PRO A 441 -26.16 33.65 56.50
C PRO A 441 -24.73 34.18 56.37
N VAL A 442 -23.90 33.50 55.57
CA VAL A 442 -22.49 33.86 55.38
C VAL A 442 -22.36 35.16 54.57
N TYR A 443 -23.17 35.31 53.52
CA TYR A 443 -23.18 36.52 52.69
C TYR A 443 -23.80 37.73 53.41
N THR A 444 -24.83 37.51 54.22
CA THR A 444 -25.47 38.59 54.99
C THR A 444 -24.57 39.11 56.12
N VAL A 445 -23.85 38.23 56.82
CA VAL A 445 -22.87 38.65 57.84
C VAL A 445 -21.65 39.32 57.20
N GLY A 446 -21.24 38.91 56.00
CA GLY A 446 -20.14 39.52 55.25
C GLY A 446 -20.41 40.94 54.73
N ALA A 447 -21.68 41.32 54.51
CA ALA A 447 -22.06 42.65 53.99
C ALA A 447 -22.20 43.74 55.08
N LEU A 448 -22.41 43.34 56.33
CA LEU A 448 -22.57 44.24 57.49
C LEU A 448 -21.40 45.24 57.69
N PRO A 449 -20.12 44.84 57.58
CA PRO A 449 -19.00 45.77 57.75
C PRO A 449 -18.94 46.85 56.65
N VAL A 450 -19.34 46.50 55.42
CA VAL A 450 -19.29 47.41 54.26
C VAL A 450 -20.35 48.50 54.38
N VAL A 451 -21.58 48.12 54.72
CA VAL A 451 -22.68 49.08 54.91
C VAL A 451 -22.41 50.01 56.10
N CYS A 452 -21.85 49.50 57.21
CA CYS A 452 -21.45 50.34 58.33
C CYS A 452 -20.36 51.34 57.95
N LYS A 453 -19.40 50.94 57.09
CA LYS A 453 -18.33 51.82 56.61
C LYS A 453 -18.87 52.96 55.74
N ASP A 454 -19.82 52.67 54.85
CA ASP A 454 -20.41 53.67 53.96
C ASP A 454 -21.31 54.66 54.72
N ILE A 455 -22.07 54.19 55.71
CA ILE A 455 -22.85 55.06 56.60
C ILE A 455 -21.92 55.98 57.40
N ALA A 456 -20.81 55.45 57.94
CA ALA A 456 -19.85 56.26 58.67
C ALA A 456 -19.18 57.32 57.77
N MET A 457 -18.83 56.97 56.53
CA MET A 457 -18.29 57.93 55.56
C MET A 457 -19.33 59.01 55.16
N GLY A 458 -20.59 58.65 54.99
CA GLY A 458 -21.68 59.60 54.71
C GLY A 458 -21.95 60.58 55.86
N ILE A 459 -21.97 60.10 57.10
CA ILE A 459 -22.12 60.95 58.30
C ILE A 459 -20.91 61.87 58.44
N GLY A 460 -19.69 61.36 58.25
CA GLY A 460 -18.45 62.14 58.29
C GLY A 460 -18.44 63.27 57.26
N GLY A 461 -18.85 62.99 56.02
CA GLY A 461 -18.96 64.00 54.96
C GLY A 461 -20.00 65.09 55.27
N THR A 462 -21.12 64.71 55.88
CA THR A 462 -22.18 65.67 56.27
C THR A 462 -21.71 66.59 57.39
N ILE A 463 -20.99 66.06 58.38
CA ILE A 463 -20.40 66.85 59.48
C ILE A 463 -19.33 67.80 58.94
N ALA A 464 -18.49 67.35 58.01
CA ALA A 464 -17.48 68.20 57.38
C ALA A 464 -18.10 69.39 56.63
N LEU A 465 -19.17 69.15 55.87
CA LEU A 465 -19.92 70.22 55.20
C LEU A 465 -20.51 71.22 56.19
N LEU A 466 -21.08 70.76 57.32
CA LEU A 466 -21.59 71.64 58.37
C LEU A 466 -20.50 72.53 58.95
N PHE A 467 -19.31 71.99 59.22
CA PHE A 467 -18.18 72.78 59.70
C PHE A 467 -17.70 73.79 58.65
N GLU A 468 -17.55 73.42 57.39
CA GLU A 468 -17.16 74.37 56.34
C GLU A 468 -18.19 75.50 56.17
N THR A 469 -19.49 75.19 56.27
CA THR A 469 -20.54 76.20 56.17
C THR A 469 -20.50 77.16 57.37
N ALA A 470 -20.25 76.65 58.58
CA ALA A 470 -20.11 77.45 59.80
C ALA A 470 -18.84 78.34 59.78
N PHE A 471 -17.71 77.80 59.32
CA PHE A 471 -16.48 78.58 59.17
C PHE A 471 -16.57 79.61 58.05
N GLY A 472 -17.22 79.28 56.92
CA GLY A 472 -17.45 80.21 55.82
C GLY A 472 -18.35 81.38 56.21
N THR A 473 -19.40 81.13 56.98
CA THR A 473 -20.27 82.20 57.51
C THR A 473 -19.56 83.05 58.56
N MET A 474 -18.74 82.47 59.44
CA MET A 474 -17.89 83.25 60.34
C MET A 474 -16.85 84.11 59.60
N GLY A 475 -16.23 83.58 58.54
CA GLY A 475 -15.28 84.32 57.70
C GLY A 475 -15.92 85.54 57.02
N GLY A 476 -17.14 85.37 56.48
CA GLY A 476 -17.91 86.47 55.90
C GLY A 476 -18.30 87.54 56.92
N LEU A 477 -18.68 87.13 58.13
CA LEU A 477 -19.03 88.05 59.23
C LEU A 477 -17.82 88.87 59.69
N PHE A 478 -16.65 88.24 59.80
CA PHE A 478 -15.39 88.93 60.10
C PHE A 478 -15.04 89.96 59.02
N GLN A 479 -15.27 89.64 57.75
CA GLN A 479 -15.01 90.54 56.63
C GLN A 479 -15.92 91.78 56.65
N VAL A 480 -17.20 91.58 56.99
CA VAL A 480 -18.17 92.68 57.18
C VAL A 480 -17.76 93.57 58.35
N VAL A 481 -17.42 93.00 59.50
CA VAL A 481 -16.96 93.76 60.67
C VAL A 481 -15.71 94.58 60.33
N PHE A 482 -14.74 93.99 59.64
CA PHE A 482 -13.53 94.70 59.21
C PHE A 482 -13.84 95.86 58.25
N SER A 483 -14.82 95.70 57.36
CA SER A 483 -15.26 96.76 56.44
C SER A 483 -15.98 97.92 57.16
N VAL A 484 -16.74 97.63 58.21
CA VAL A 484 -17.43 98.64 59.04
C VAL A 484 -16.43 99.45 59.86
N PHE A 485 -15.42 98.81 60.45
CA PHE A 485 -14.32 99.51 61.12
C PHE A 485 -13.56 100.42 60.16
N LYS A 486 -13.36 99.99 58.90
CA LYS A 486 -12.71 100.82 57.87
C LYS A 486 -13.55 102.04 57.45
N ARG A 487 -14.88 101.98 57.59
CA ARG A 487 -15.83 103.04 57.20
C ARG A 487 -16.08 104.08 58.29
N ILE A 488 -15.98 103.71 59.56
CA ILE A 488 -16.18 104.61 60.72
C ILE A 488 -14.96 105.52 60.98
N GLY A 489 -13.77 105.14 60.50
CA GLY A 489 -12.55 105.97 60.62
C GLY A 489 -12.52 107.26 59.77
N TYR A 490 -13.51 107.49 58.90
CA TYR A 490 -13.52 108.62 57.95
C TYR A 490 -14.86 109.39 57.99
N LYS A 491 -15.14 110.12 59.07
CA LYS A 491 -15.87 111.42 59.10
C LYS A 491 -16.33 111.76 60.53
N VAL A 492 -15.48 112.47 61.26
CA VAL A 492 -15.89 113.43 62.28
C VAL A 492 -15.59 114.81 61.71
N THR A 493 -16.62 115.64 61.47
CA THR A 493 -16.62 117.11 61.28
C THR A 493 -18.06 117.51 60.90
N PHE A 494 -18.90 117.99 61.82
CA PHE A 494 -19.07 119.34 62.43
C PHE A 494 -19.79 120.40 61.56
N ASP A 495 -20.66 121.17 62.25
CA ASP A 495 -21.46 122.36 61.92
C ASP A 495 -22.92 122.18 61.45
N ASN A 496 -23.92 122.96 61.87
CA ASN A 496 -24.19 123.80 63.05
C ASN A 496 -25.67 124.31 62.98
N SER A 497 -26.34 124.39 64.15
CA SER A 497 -27.46 125.27 64.62
C SER A 497 -28.77 125.60 63.87
N GLY A 498 -29.89 125.52 64.63
CA GLY A 498 -31.14 126.32 64.60
C GLY A 498 -32.38 125.47 64.97
N GLU A 499 -33.23 125.71 65.98
CA GLU A 499 -33.53 126.82 66.90
C GLU A 499 -34.41 126.27 68.08
N LEU A 500 -34.46 127.02 69.20
CA LEU A 500 -35.28 126.87 70.44
C LEU A 500 -34.86 125.90 71.55
#